data_AF-A0A2V6V023-F1
#
_entry.id   AF-A0A2V6V023-F1
#
_cell.length_a   1.000
_cell.length_b   1.000
_cell.length_c   1.000
_cell.angle_alpha   90.00
_cell.angle_beta   90.00
_cell.angle_gamma   90.00
#
_symmetry.space_group_name_H-M   'P 1'
#
loop_
_entity.id
_entity.type
_entity.pdbx_description
1 polymer ?
#
loop_
_entity_poly.entity_id
_entity_poly.type
_entity_poly.pdbx_seq_one_letter_code
_entity_poly.pdbx_strand_id
1 'polypeptide(L)'
;MAVIDWALGALVITAASFVQGLAGFGIGLVGLAFLPYLMSPATAIVLLTLYAAPFTLGVFIQLRDDFRLSGIRDMLVGTVLGTPIGVWGLAALPASLINRLIGVFI
;
A
#
# COMPACT_ATOMS: atom_id res chain seq x y z
N MET A 1 21.41 0.41 9.21
CA MET A 1 20.38 -0.64 9.11
C MET A 1 21.10 -1.98 9.12
N ALA A 2 20.70 -2.89 9.99
CA ALA A 2 21.31 -4.22 10.07
C ALA A 2 20.78 -5.11 8.93
N VAL A 3 21.52 -6.18 8.58
CA VAL A 3 21.08 -7.16 7.55
C VAL A 3 19.71 -7.75 7.89
N ILE A 4 19.39 -7.89 9.17
CA ILE A 4 18.12 -8.41 9.64
C ILE A 4 16.94 -7.50 9.32
N ASP A 5 17.12 -6.17 9.36
CA ASP A 5 16.06 -5.21 9.02
C ASP A 5 15.67 -5.32 7.54
N TRP A 6 16.66 -5.51 6.67
CA TRP A 6 16.46 -5.75 5.25
C TRP A 6 15.74 -7.07 4.97
N ALA A 7 16.13 -8.14 5.67
CA ALA A 7 15.48 -9.44 5.57
C ALA A 7 14.01 -9.37 6.02
N LEU A 8 13.72 -8.70 7.13
CA LEU A 8 12.36 -8.48 7.62
C LEU A 8 11.54 -7.63 6.65
N GLY A 9 12.10 -6.55 6.10
CA GLY A 9 11.44 -5.73 5.10
C GLY A 9 11.08 -6.53 3.84
N ALA A 10 12.01 -7.34 3.34
CA ALA A 10 11.76 -8.21 2.18
C ALA A 10 10.67 -9.26 2.46
N LEU A 11 10.65 -9.83 3.68
CA LEU A 11 9.61 -10.77 4.10
C LEU A 11 8.23 -10.09 4.11
N VAL A 12 8.12 -8.88 4.66
CA VAL A 12 6.86 -8.12 4.68
C VAL A 12 6.39 -7.80 3.26
N ILE A 13 7.28 -7.31 2.38
CA ILE A 13 6.94 -7.03 0.98
C ILE A 13 6.49 -8.30 0.25
N THR A 14 7.14 -9.44 0.51
CA THR A 14 6.77 -10.73 -0.07
C THR A 14 5.36 -11.14 0.38
N ALA A 15 5.08 -11.07 1.69
CA ALA A 15 3.77 -11.39 2.23
C ALA A 15 2.68 -10.46 1.68
N ALA A 16 2.95 -9.15 1.63
CA ALA A 16 2.02 -8.16 1.09
C ALA A 16 1.74 -8.38 -0.40
N SER A 17 2.76 -8.70 -1.19
CA SER A 17 2.64 -8.97 -2.62
C SER A 17 1.93 -10.30 -2.89
N PHE A 18 2.14 -11.30 -2.03
CA PHE A 18 1.42 -12.56 -2.10
C PHE A 18 -0.09 -12.36 -1.88
N VAL A 19 -0.47 -11.60 -0.85
CA VAL A 19 -1.88 -11.25 -0.59
C VAL A 19 -2.48 -10.46 -1.76
N GLN A 20 -1.73 -9.51 -2.32
CA GLN A 20 -2.14 -8.76 -3.50
C GLN A 20 -2.41 -9.66 -4.71
N GLY A 21 -1.57 -10.68 -4.94
CA GLY A 21 -1.78 -11.65 -6.02
C GLY A 21 -2.99 -12.55 -5.78
N LEU A 22 -3.23 -12.97 -4.54
CA LEU A 22 -4.33 -13.87 -4.18
C LEU A 22 -5.69 -13.15 -4.17
N ALA A 23 -5.76 -11.96 -3.57
CA ALA A 23 -7.01 -11.21 -3.37
C ALA A 23 -7.24 -10.13 -4.43
N GLY A 24 -6.23 -9.75 -5.21
CA GLY A 24 -6.29 -8.61 -6.12
C GLY A 24 -6.21 -7.23 -5.44
N PHE A 25 -6.05 -7.19 -4.12
CA PHE A 25 -5.84 -5.99 -3.30
C PHE A 25 -5.05 -6.34 -2.02
N GLY A 26 -4.68 -5.32 -1.23
CA GLY A 26 -4.22 -5.53 0.14
C GLY A 26 -2.72 -5.37 0.37
N ILE A 27 -1.92 -5.04 -0.66
CA ILE A 27 -0.49 -4.75 -0.48
C ILE A 27 -0.26 -3.64 0.54
N GLY A 28 -1.08 -2.58 0.50
CA GLY A 28 -1.04 -1.48 1.45
C GLY A 28 -1.43 -1.89 2.87
N LEU A 29 -2.45 -2.76 3.00
CA LEU A 29 -2.94 -3.22 4.31
C LEU A 29 -1.88 -4.05 5.03
N VAL A 30 -1.36 -5.09 4.37
CA VAL A 30 -0.33 -5.96 4.94
C VAL A 30 0.98 -5.22 5.12
N GLY A 31 1.39 -4.42 4.12
CA GLY A 31 2.63 -3.67 4.16
C GLY A 31 2.67 -2.64 5.29
N LEU A 32 1.62 -1.83 5.43
CA LEU A 32 1.57 -0.77 6.45
C LEU A 32 1.32 -1.31 7.86
N ALA A 33 0.81 -2.53 8.02
CA ALA A 33 0.74 -3.18 9.32
C ALA A 33 2.14 -3.42 9.95
N PHE A 34 3.18 -3.64 9.12
CA PHE A 34 4.49 -4.07 9.61
C PHE A 34 5.65 -3.12 9.25
N LEU A 35 5.69 -2.52 8.06
CA LEU A 35 6.81 -1.67 7.63
C LEU A 35 7.07 -0.44 8.52
N PRO A 36 6.07 0.22 9.13
CA PRO A 36 6.32 1.35 10.02
C PRO A 36 7.13 1.02 11.28
N TYR A 37 7.28 -0.27 11.64
CA TYR A 37 8.19 -0.69 12.71
C TYR A 37 9.67 -0.71 12.28
N LEU A 38 9.94 -0.75 10.96
CA LEU A 38 11.29 -0.85 10.40
C LEU A 38 11.76 0.48 9.79
N MET A 39 10.83 1.33 9.32
CA MET A 39 11.13 2.58 8.62
C MET A 39 10.05 3.63 8.84
N SER A 40 10.32 4.86 8.39
CA SER A 40 9.32 5.93 8.47
C SER A 40 8.07 5.60 7.62
N PRO A 41 6.86 6.04 8.02
CA PRO A 41 5.63 5.78 7.26
C PRO A 41 5.68 6.33 5.84
N ALA A 42 6.34 7.48 5.65
CA ALA A 42 6.54 8.06 4.32
C ALA A 42 7.37 7.15 3.43
N THR A 43 8.47 6.61 3.94
CA THR A 43 9.30 5.64 3.22
C THR A 43 8.53 4.36 2.90
N ALA A 44 7.77 3.84 3.87
CA ALA A 44 6.95 2.64 3.68
C ALA A 44 5.90 2.84 2.58
N ILE A 45 5.20 3.98 2.57
CA ILE A 45 4.15 4.27 1.57
C ILE A 45 4.76 4.41 0.17
N VAL A 46 5.91 5.08 0.02
CA VAL A 46 6.61 5.17 -1.27
C VAL A 46 7.03 3.79 -1.75
N LEU A 47 7.63 2.98 -0.88
CA LEU A 47 8.06 1.62 -1.21
C LEU A 47 6.87 0.75 -1.65
N LEU A 48 5.78 0.76 -0.88
CA LEU A 48 4.58 -0.01 -1.20
C LEU A 48 3.95 0.45 -2.51
N THR A 49 3.96 1.74 -2.82
CA THR A 49 3.44 2.26 -4.09
C THR A 49 4.25 1.73 -5.28
N LEU A 50 5.58 1.67 -5.15
CA LEU A 50 6.47 1.13 -6.18
C LEU A 50 6.22 -0.35 -6.45
N TYR A 51 5.89 -1.15 -5.43
CA TYR A 51 5.52 -2.55 -5.62
C TYR A 51 4.05 -2.72 -6.04
N ALA A 52 3.15 -1.90 -5.54
CA ALA A 52 1.72 -1.98 -5.83
C ALA A 52 1.44 -1.78 -7.32
N ALA A 53 2.12 -0.84 -7.97
CA ALA A 53 1.92 -0.53 -9.39
C ALA A 53 2.13 -1.75 -10.31
N PRO A 54 3.31 -2.42 -10.35
CA PRO A 54 3.53 -3.57 -11.20
C PRO A 54 2.67 -4.78 -10.81
N PHE A 55 2.43 -5.03 -9.51
CA PHE A 55 1.56 -6.14 -9.09
C PHE A 55 0.11 -5.92 -9.50
N THR A 56 -0.41 -4.70 -9.32
CA THR A 56 -1.77 -4.34 -9.75
C THR A 56 -1.89 -4.42 -11.26
N LEU A 57 -0.88 -3.96 -12.01
CA LEU A 57 -0.86 -4.10 -13.46
C LEU A 57 -0.86 -5.58 -13.89
N GLY A 58 -0.06 -6.43 -13.23
CA GLY A 58 -0.03 -7.86 -13.50
C GLY A 58 -1.38 -8.53 -13.25
N VAL A 59 -2.01 -8.24 -12.11
CA VAL A 59 -3.37 -8.72 -11.77
C VAL A 59 -4.39 -8.21 -12.79
N PHE A 60 -4.32 -6.93 -13.15
CA PHE A 60 -5.22 -6.33 -14.13
C PHE A 60 -5.09 -6.99 -15.51
N ILE A 61 -3.87 -7.25 -15.99
CA ILE A 61 -3.66 -7.94 -17.27
C ILE A 61 -4.29 -9.33 -17.25
N GLN A 62 -4.17 -10.07 -16.14
CA GLN A 62 -4.75 -11.41 -16.00
C GLN A 62 -6.28 -11.38 -15.93
N LEU A 63 -6.86 -10.34 -15.32
CA LEU A 63 -8.30 -10.21 -15.10
C LEU A 63 -9.00 -9.25 -16.07
N ARG A 64 -8.32 -8.81 -17.14
CA ARG A 64 -8.82 -7.77 -18.04
C ARG A 64 -10.12 -8.14 -18.74
N ASP A 65 -10.32 -9.43 -19.01
CA ASP A 65 -11.49 -9.93 -19.75
C ASP A 65 -12.75 -9.95 -18.87
N ASP A 66 -12.57 -9.99 -17.54
CA ASP A 66 -13.65 -9.94 -16.54
C ASP A 66 -13.91 -8.51 -16.02
N PHE A 67 -13.19 -7.52 -16.55
CA PHE A 67 -13.25 -6.15 -16.07
C PHE A 67 -14.57 -5.47 -16.44
N ARG A 68 -15.28 -4.97 -15.42
CA ARG A 68 -16.54 -4.22 -15.61
C ARG A 68 -16.37 -2.77 -15.21
N LEU A 69 -16.76 -1.84 -16.09
CA LEU A 69 -16.75 -0.40 -15.80
C LEU A 69 -17.73 -0.01 -14.67
N SER A 70 -18.74 -0.84 -14.41
CA SER A 70 -19.72 -0.65 -13.34
C SER A 70 -19.07 -0.84 -11.97
N GLY A 71 -18.50 0.23 -11.42
CA GLY A 71 -17.82 0.24 -10.11
C GLY A 71 -16.54 1.09 -10.07
N ILE A 72 -15.98 1.43 -11.24
CA ILE A 72 -14.78 2.26 -11.34
C ILE A 72 -15.00 3.66 -10.76
N ARG A 73 -16.22 4.22 -10.87
CA ARG A 73 -16.51 5.59 -10.45
C ARG A 73 -16.10 5.82 -8.99
N ASP A 74 -16.50 4.93 -8.09
CA ASP A 74 -16.22 5.10 -6.66
C ASP A 74 -14.72 4.91 -6.38
N MET A 75 -14.06 3.99 -7.09
CA MET A 75 -12.60 3.82 -7.02
C MET A 75 -11.85 5.07 -7.52
N LEU A 76 -12.30 5.67 -8.63
CA LEU A 76 -11.70 6.88 -9.18
C LEU A 76 -11.88 8.07 -8.25
N VAL A 77 -13.09 8.28 -7.71
CA VAL A 77 -13.35 9.35 -6.76
C VAL A 77 -12.50 9.16 -5.50
N GLY A 78 -12.45 7.93 -4.97
CA GLY A 78 -11.60 7.58 -3.84
C GLY A 78 -10.11 7.84 -4.13
N THR A 79 -9.63 7.52 -5.32
CA THR A 79 -8.21 7.72 -5.70
C THR A 79 -7.88 9.18 -5.92
N VAL A 80 -8.71 9.90 -6.69
CA VAL A 80 -8.51 11.32 -7.05
C VAL A 80 -8.58 12.22 -5.82
N LEU A 81 -9.45 11.92 -4.86
CA LEU A 81 -9.54 12.68 -3.62
C LEU A 81 -8.55 12.15 -2.56
N GLY A 82 -8.49 10.83 -2.38
CA GLY A 82 -7.70 10.20 -1.34
C GLY A 82 -6.20 10.37 -1.52
N THR A 83 -5.68 10.31 -2.77
CA THR A 83 -4.24 10.46 -3.03
C THR A 83 -3.70 11.84 -2.63
N PRO A 84 -4.25 12.98 -3.11
CA PRO A 84 -3.74 14.29 -2.71
C PRO A 84 -3.96 14.57 -1.23
N ILE A 85 -5.10 14.17 -0.66
CA ILE A 85 -5.35 14.31 0.79
C ILE A 85 -4.33 13.49 1.59
N GLY A 86 -4.05 12.26 1.17
CA GLY A 86 -3.08 11.38 1.81
C GLY A 86 -1.65 11.90 1.72
N VAL A 87 -1.22 12.36 0.54
CA VAL A 87 0.11 12.96 0.32
C VAL A 87 0.27 14.26 1.12
N TRP A 88 -0.75 15.12 1.14
CA TRP A 88 -0.74 16.31 1.98
C TRP A 88 -0.66 15.97 3.47
N GLY A 89 -1.46 15.00 3.93
CA GLY A 89 -1.43 14.52 5.31
C GLY A 89 -0.07 13.94 5.70
N LEU A 90 0.57 13.19 4.81
CA LEU A 90 1.93 12.68 4.98
C LEU A 90 2.98 13.78 5.16
N ALA A 91 2.82 14.91 4.46
CA ALA A 91 3.73 16.03 4.52
C ALA A 91 3.47 16.96 5.72
N ALA A 92 2.21 17.11 6.12
CA ALA A 92 1.78 18.08 7.13
C ALA A 92 1.68 17.50 8.55
N LEU A 93 1.42 16.20 8.69
CA LEU A 93 1.17 15.57 9.99
C LEU A 93 2.45 14.91 10.55
N PRO A 94 2.59 14.86 11.88
CA PRO A 94 3.70 14.15 12.51
C PRO A 94 3.58 12.64 12.28
N ALA A 95 4.71 11.96 12.08
CA ALA A 95 4.76 10.51 11.85
C ALA A 95 4.07 9.68 12.95
N SER A 96 4.06 10.16 14.20
CA SER A 96 3.36 9.51 15.32
C SER A 96 1.84 9.48 15.14
N LEU A 97 1.26 10.53 14.55
CA LEU A 97 -0.17 10.56 14.24
C LEU A 97 -0.49 9.61 13.09
N ILE A 98 0.33 9.62 12.03
CA ILE A 98 0.17 8.69 10.91
C ILE A 98 0.23 7.23 11.38
N ASN A 99 1.18 6.88 12.24
CA ASN A 99 1.28 5.53 12.82
C ASN A 99 0.04 5.14 13.63
N ARG A 100 -0.53 6.07 14.41
CA ARG A 100 -1.78 5.82 15.13
C ARG A 100 -2.94 5.60 14.19
N LEU A 101 -3.05 6.39 13.11
CA LEU A 101 -4.10 6.21 12.11
C LEU A 101 -3.95 4.84 11.43
N ILE A 102 -2.73 4.48 11.02
CA ILE A 102 -2.43 3.16 10.45
C ILE A 102 -2.92 2.04 11.40
N GLY A 103 -2.56 2.09 12.67
CA GLY A 103 -2.96 1.06 13.64
C GLY A 103 -4.43 1.07 14.08
N VAL A 104 -5.21 2.10 13.74
CA VAL A 104 -6.67 2.15 14.00
C VAL A 104 -7.45 1.61 12.80
N PHE A 105 -6.98 1.85 11.58
CA PHE A 105 -7.70 1.49 10.35
C PHE A 105 -7.30 0.13 9.77
N ILE A 106 -6.17 -0.43 10.21
CA ILE A 106 -5.60 -1.71 9.77
C ILE A 106 -5.47 -2.62 10.99
#